data_AF-A0A951PZ54-F1
#
_entry.id   AF-A0A951PZ54-F1
#
_cell.length_a   1.000
_cell.length_b   1.000
_cell.length_c   1.000
_cell.angle_alpha   90.00
_cell.angle_beta   90.00
_cell.angle_gamma   90.00
#
_symmetry.space_group_name_H-M   'P 1'
#
loop_
_entity.id
_entity.type
_entity.pdbx_description
1 polymer ?
#
loop_
_entity_poly.entity_id
_entity_poly.type
_entity_poly.pdbx_seq_one_letter_code
_entity_poly.pdbx_strand_id
1 'polypeptide(L)'
;MLHLSHTMFNLLKSWLKNSLMAILLVTIFLGISTAGWTPSSSAALPAGNAITDGRSLLRYALPIDNKPVRQLQASLEDISNQLRANRRWGAISKDLSQASRVLDQPDKILASVPKERQPQAKAWIAELQSGVNTLQELAKVKDKEKIQEERAKLLNLVTLLEEAMVKEFPFKVPQEYSNLPQLKGRATVEIKTNKGNLTVVVDGYSAPVTAGNFVDLVQRGFYNGLEFTRSEESYFLQTGDPPGKDVGFVDPKTGKYRAIPLEILVEGDKEPTYGITLEEAGRYIDMPVLPFSSFGAVVMARPEGEVNGGSSQFFFFLFEPELTPAGRNLLDGRYAVFGYLTEGEEVLDQLKAGDKIESATVVQGIENLVEPQAA
;
A
#
# COMPACT_ATOMS: atom_id res chain seq x y z
N MET A 1 27.52 65.83 -49.95
CA MET A 1 27.48 66.10 -48.50
C MET A 1 26.04 66.36 -48.09
N LEU A 2 25.31 65.33 -47.63
CA LEU A 2 23.97 65.50 -47.06
C LEU A 2 24.14 65.93 -45.61
N HIS A 3 24.05 67.24 -45.36
CA HIS A 3 24.08 67.84 -44.04
C HIS A 3 22.74 67.51 -43.35
N LEU A 4 22.66 66.38 -42.65
CA LEU A 4 21.55 66.17 -41.70
C LEU A 4 21.63 67.27 -40.64
N SER A 5 20.56 68.04 -40.49
CA SER A 5 20.48 69.07 -39.45
C SER A 5 20.62 68.41 -38.08
N HIS A 6 21.26 69.11 -37.14
CA HIS A 6 21.50 68.61 -35.78
C HIS A 6 20.22 68.11 -35.09
N THR A 7 19.08 68.69 -35.46
CA THR A 7 17.73 68.32 -35.01
C THR A 7 17.27 66.96 -35.54
N MET A 8 17.49 66.65 -36.83
CA MET A 8 17.17 65.34 -37.41
C MET A 8 18.01 64.22 -36.78
N PHE A 9 19.29 64.48 -36.48
CA PHE A 9 20.16 63.48 -35.85
C PHE A 9 19.71 63.18 -34.40
N ASN A 10 19.27 64.20 -33.66
CA ASN A 10 18.74 64.03 -32.30
C ASN A 10 17.38 63.30 -32.30
N LEU A 11 16.51 63.57 -33.28
CA LEU A 11 15.25 62.86 -33.48
C LEU A 11 15.48 61.38 -33.80
N LEU A 12 16.40 61.08 -34.72
CA LEU A 12 16.75 59.69 -35.08
C LEU A 12 17.36 58.94 -33.87
N LYS A 13 18.23 59.61 -33.10
CA LYS A 13 18.84 59.05 -31.88
C LYS A 13 17.80 58.78 -30.78
N SER A 14 16.82 59.68 -30.60
CA SER A 14 15.73 59.47 -29.65
C SER A 14 14.81 58.34 -30.10
N TRP A 15 14.51 58.25 -31.39
CA TRP A 15 13.69 57.19 -31.95
C TRP A 15 14.38 55.82 -31.80
N LEU A 16 15.68 55.73 -32.09
CA LEU A 16 16.45 54.51 -31.90
C LEU A 16 16.49 54.07 -30.43
N LYS A 17 16.72 55.02 -29.50
CA LYS A 17 16.73 54.73 -28.05
C LYS A 17 15.39 54.23 -27.56
N ASN A 18 14.29 54.88 -27.98
CA ASN A 18 12.95 54.49 -27.56
C ASN A 18 12.55 53.14 -28.14
N SER A 19 12.92 52.84 -29.40
CA SER A 19 12.71 51.53 -30.02
C SER A 19 13.52 50.43 -29.34
N LEU A 20 14.79 50.68 -28.99
CA LEU A 20 15.61 49.70 -28.25
C LEU A 20 15.04 49.41 -26.86
N MET A 21 14.53 50.45 -26.19
CA MET A 21 13.92 50.31 -24.87
C MET A 21 12.58 49.59 -24.94
N ALA A 22 11.78 49.81 -25.99
CA ALA A 22 10.55 49.07 -26.24
C ALA A 22 10.84 47.58 -26.52
N ILE A 23 11.86 47.27 -27.33
CA ILE A 23 12.27 45.89 -27.60
C ILE A 23 12.75 45.21 -26.31
N LEU A 24 13.56 45.89 -25.49
CA LEU A 24 14.01 45.37 -24.20
C LEU A 24 12.84 45.10 -23.25
N LEU A 25 11.86 45.98 -23.19
CA LEU A 25 10.66 45.79 -22.35
C LEU A 25 9.82 44.61 -22.83
N VAL A 26 9.67 44.43 -24.14
CA VAL A 26 8.94 43.29 -24.72
C VAL A 26 9.68 41.97 -24.48
N THR A 27 11.02 41.93 -24.58
CA THR A 27 11.78 40.71 -24.28
C THR A 27 11.75 40.36 -22.80
N ILE A 28 11.78 41.36 -21.90
CA ILE A 28 11.59 41.13 -20.46
C ILE A 28 10.17 40.62 -20.17
N PHE A 29 9.13 41.20 -20.79
CA PHE A 29 7.75 40.76 -20.60
C PHE A 29 7.51 39.33 -21.10
N LEU A 30 8.08 38.97 -22.25
CA LEU A 30 8.00 37.61 -22.80
C LEU A 30 8.81 36.61 -21.96
N GLY A 31 10.02 36.98 -21.50
CA GLY A 31 10.87 36.13 -20.66
C GLY A 31 10.28 35.83 -19.28
N ILE A 32 9.58 36.80 -18.67
CA ILE A 32 8.89 36.61 -17.39
C ILE A 32 7.63 35.74 -17.56
N SER A 33 6.95 35.84 -18.71
CA SER A 33 5.76 35.03 -19.00
C SER A 33 6.08 33.55 -19.23
N THR A 34 7.26 33.23 -19.75
CA THR A 34 7.73 31.83 -19.89
C THR A 34 8.24 31.22 -18.58
N ALA A 35 8.70 32.06 -17.64
CA ALA A 35 9.16 31.58 -16.33
C ALA A 35 8.01 31.20 -15.37
N GLY A 36 6.78 31.65 -15.64
CA GLY A 36 5.58 31.28 -14.87
C GLY A 36 4.92 29.97 -15.31
N TRP A 37 5.43 29.31 -16.36
CA TRP A 37 4.86 28.06 -16.93
C TRP A 37 5.71 26.82 -16.65
N THR A 38 6.65 26.89 -15.72
CA THR A 38 7.14 25.66 -15.10
C THR A 38 6.10 25.23 -14.07
N PRO A 39 5.47 24.04 -14.19
CA PRO A 39 4.65 23.53 -13.11
C PRO A 39 5.51 23.52 -11.84
N SER A 40 4.99 24.11 -10.77
CA SER A 40 5.66 24.11 -9.48
C SER A 40 5.94 22.66 -9.10
N SER A 41 7.21 22.24 -9.13
CA SER A 41 7.62 20.98 -8.52
C SER A 41 7.47 21.15 -7.01
N SER A 42 6.29 20.81 -6.49
CA SER A 42 6.03 20.76 -5.06
C SER A 42 6.77 19.56 -4.49
N ALA A 43 8.03 19.74 -4.11
CA ALA A 43 8.70 18.87 -3.16
C ALA A 43 8.09 19.14 -1.78
N ALA A 44 6.92 18.57 -1.52
CA ALA A 44 6.36 18.51 -0.18
C ALA A 44 6.88 17.22 0.47
N LEU A 45 7.50 17.34 1.65
CA LEU A 45 7.62 16.19 2.53
C LEU A 45 6.20 15.70 2.82
N PRO A 46 5.91 14.39 2.70
CA PRO A 46 4.59 13.88 3.04
C PRO A 46 4.29 14.26 4.50
N ALA A 47 3.10 14.82 4.72
CA ALA A 47 2.71 15.31 6.03
C ALA A 47 2.34 14.11 6.92
N GLY A 48 3.21 13.76 7.87
CA GLY A 48 2.96 12.73 8.88
C GLY A 48 3.98 11.59 8.87
N ASN A 49 3.89 10.72 9.86
CA ASN A 49 4.68 9.49 9.90
C ASN A 49 4.05 8.46 8.94
N ALA A 50 4.88 7.63 8.31
CA ALA A 50 4.37 6.50 7.53
C ALA A 50 3.54 5.55 8.40
N ILE A 51 2.53 4.94 7.79
CA ILE A 51 1.79 3.84 8.41
C ILE A 51 2.67 2.60 8.30
N THR A 52 3.01 2.02 9.44
CA THR A 52 3.91 0.86 9.53
C THR A 52 3.22 -0.41 10.01
N ASP A 53 1.94 -0.35 10.35
CA ASP A 53 1.16 -1.50 10.80
C ASP A 53 0.49 -2.17 9.60
N GLY A 54 0.84 -3.43 9.33
CA GLY A 54 0.33 -4.20 8.19
C GLY A 54 -1.20 -4.28 8.14
N ARG A 55 -1.87 -4.44 9.30
CA ARG A 55 -3.35 -4.45 9.37
C ARG A 55 -3.95 -3.11 8.94
N SER A 56 -3.33 -2.00 9.33
CA SER A 56 -3.75 -0.66 8.93
C SER A 56 -3.54 -0.43 7.43
N LEU A 57 -2.38 -0.84 6.88
CA LEU A 57 -2.12 -0.77 5.43
C LEU A 57 -3.16 -1.57 4.63
N LEU A 58 -3.49 -2.78 5.07
CA LEU A 58 -4.55 -3.59 4.47
C LEU A 58 -5.91 -2.88 4.53
N ARG A 59 -6.28 -2.22 5.64
CA ARG A 59 -7.52 -1.43 5.67
C ARG A 59 -7.51 -0.32 4.61
N TYR A 60 -6.45 0.50 4.56
CA TYR A 60 -6.34 1.58 3.56
C TYR A 60 -6.31 1.08 2.12
N ALA A 61 -5.77 -0.11 1.87
CA ALA A 61 -5.74 -0.74 0.55
C ALA A 61 -7.09 -1.24 0.03
N LEU A 62 -8.12 -1.33 0.88
CA LEU A 62 -9.45 -1.77 0.42
C LEU A 62 -10.01 -0.81 -0.64
N PRO A 63 -10.56 -1.34 -1.75
CA PRO A 63 -11.11 -0.54 -2.85
C PRO A 63 -12.51 0.00 -2.50
N ILE A 64 -12.58 0.84 -1.46
CA ILE A 64 -13.81 1.44 -0.95
C ILE A 64 -13.72 2.96 -0.96
N ASP A 65 -14.83 3.61 -1.30
CA ASP A 65 -15.00 5.06 -1.15
C ASP A 65 -16.10 5.33 -0.13
N ASN A 66 -15.70 5.42 1.14
CA ASN A 66 -16.59 5.80 2.23
C ASN A 66 -15.80 6.66 3.25
N LYS A 67 -15.82 7.98 3.05
CA LYS A 67 -15.12 8.93 3.94
C LYS A 67 -15.48 8.78 5.42
N PRO A 68 -16.76 8.56 5.81
CA PRO A 68 -17.12 8.31 7.20
C PRO A 68 -16.35 7.15 7.84
N VAL A 69 -16.33 5.96 7.23
CA VAL A 69 -15.62 4.81 7.84
C VAL A 69 -14.10 5.05 7.89
N ARG A 70 -13.53 5.71 6.87
CA ARG A 70 -12.10 6.12 6.90
C ARG A 70 -11.81 7.09 8.04
N GLN A 71 -12.74 8.00 8.34
CA GLN A 71 -12.60 8.92 9.47
C GLN A 71 -12.68 8.19 10.82
N LEU A 72 -13.56 7.19 10.94
CA LEU A 72 -13.64 6.32 12.11
C LEU A 72 -12.33 5.52 12.32
N GLN A 73 -11.85 4.88 11.25
CA GLN A 73 -10.59 4.14 11.25
C GLN A 73 -9.43 5.03 11.73
N ALA A 74 -9.23 6.18 11.07
CA ALA A 74 -8.14 7.10 11.40
C ALA A 74 -8.20 7.58 12.86
N SER A 75 -9.39 7.90 13.37
CA SER A 75 -9.57 8.28 14.77
C SER A 75 -9.21 7.16 15.74
N LEU A 76 -9.56 5.91 15.42
CA LEU A 76 -9.19 4.78 16.27
C LEU A 76 -7.69 4.45 16.18
N GLU A 77 -7.09 4.51 15.00
CA GLU A 77 -5.66 4.23 14.80
C GLU A 77 -4.75 5.26 15.49
N ASP A 78 -5.09 6.55 15.41
CA ASP A 78 -4.24 7.62 15.96
C ASP A 78 -4.13 7.59 17.49
N ILE A 79 -5.08 6.96 18.20
CA ILE A 79 -5.02 6.74 19.65
C ILE A 79 -3.69 6.08 20.05
N SER A 80 -3.15 5.16 19.23
CA SER A 80 -1.86 4.53 19.49
C SER A 80 -0.70 5.55 19.52
N ASN A 81 -0.68 6.47 18.56
CA ASN A 81 0.31 7.54 18.50
C ASN A 81 0.16 8.50 19.69
N GLN A 82 -1.08 8.89 20.01
CA GLN A 82 -1.34 9.78 21.14
C GLN A 82 -0.96 9.17 22.49
N LEU A 83 -1.07 7.84 22.64
CA LEU A 83 -0.61 7.11 23.83
C LEU A 83 0.93 7.08 23.96
N ARG A 84 1.65 6.98 22.83
CA ARG A 84 3.13 6.97 22.81
C ARG A 84 3.72 8.38 23.03
N ALA A 85 3.13 9.40 22.42
CA ALA A 85 3.61 10.79 22.47
C ALA A 85 3.24 11.51 23.79
N ASN A 86 3.83 11.13 24.92
CA ASN A 86 3.57 11.72 26.25
C ASN A 86 2.11 11.60 26.74
N ARG A 87 1.37 10.60 26.24
CA ARG A 87 -0.01 10.29 26.67
C ARG A 87 -0.92 11.51 26.54
N ARG A 88 -1.14 11.98 25.31
CA ARG A 88 -1.98 13.15 25.00
C ARG A 88 -3.47 12.84 25.19
N TRP A 89 -3.91 12.71 26.43
CA TRP A 89 -5.29 12.35 26.81
C TRP A 89 -6.36 13.26 26.20
N GLY A 90 -6.07 14.55 26.04
CA GLY A 90 -6.98 15.48 25.37
C GLY A 90 -7.14 15.18 23.87
N ALA A 91 -6.07 14.74 23.20
CA ALA A 91 -6.14 14.30 21.81
C ALA A 91 -6.92 12.97 21.69
N ILE A 92 -6.62 12.00 22.56
CA ILE A 92 -7.37 10.73 22.63
C ILE A 92 -8.87 10.99 22.83
N SER A 93 -9.23 11.90 23.74
CA SER A 93 -10.64 12.26 23.97
C SER A 93 -11.29 12.89 22.73
N LYS A 94 -10.54 13.69 21.98
CA LYS A 94 -10.99 14.29 20.71
C LYS A 94 -11.22 13.21 19.65
N ASP A 95 -10.29 12.27 19.51
CA ASP A 95 -10.39 11.17 18.54
C ASP A 95 -11.59 10.27 18.86
N LEU A 96 -11.79 9.93 20.13
CA LEU A 96 -12.96 9.15 20.58
C LEU A 96 -14.28 9.91 20.38
N SER A 97 -14.29 11.23 20.56
CA SER A 97 -15.48 12.06 20.28
C SER A 97 -15.78 12.10 18.79
N GLN A 98 -14.75 12.13 17.95
CA GLN A 98 -14.88 12.09 16.49
C GLN A 98 -15.39 10.73 16.01
N ALA A 99 -14.83 9.63 16.53
CA ALA A 99 -15.31 8.27 16.26
C ALA A 99 -16.79 8.11 16.65
N SER A 100 -17.18 8.54 17.85
CA SER A 100 -18.58 8.52 18.31
C SER A 100 -19.49 9.32 17.37
N ARG A 101 -19.11 10.55 16.99
CA ARG A 101 -19.92 11.37 16.06
C ARG A 101 -20.13 10.71 14.69
N VAL A 102 -19.13 9.98 14.19
CA VAL A 102 -19.25 9.21 12.93
C VAL A 102 -20.23 8.06 13.11
N LEU A 103 -20.10 7.32 14.21
CA LEU A 103 -20.95 6.18 14.54
C LEU A 103 -22.40 6.59 14.84
N ASP A 104 -22.66 7.81 15.30
CA ASP A 104 -24.02 8.38 15.47
C ASP A 104 -24.74 8.65 14.14
N GLN A 105 -24.05 8.48 13.01
CA GLN A 105 -24.59 8.63 11.67
C GLN A 105 -24.46 7.33 10.87
N PRO A 106 -25.06 6.21 11.34
CA PRO A 106 -24.87 4.89 10.76
C PRO A 106 -25.27 4.81 9.28
N ASP A 107 -26.26 5.59 8.85
CA ASP A 107 -26.71 5.62 7.45
C ASP A 107 -25.59 6.04 6.49
N LYS A 108 -24.68 6.92 6.92
CA LYS A 108 -23.54 7.36 6.10
C LYS A 108 -22.50 6.26 5.90
N ILE A 109 -22.32 5.42 6.91
CA ILE A 109 -21.44 4.25 6.86
C ILE A 109 -22.10 3.17 5.97
N LEU A 110 -23.38 2.90 6.21
CA LEU A 110 -24.13 1.85 5.52
C LEU A 110 -24.39 2.15 4.04
N ALA A 111 -24.25 3.41 3.60
CA ALA A 111 -24.46 3.81 2.21
C ALA A 111 -23.59 3.03 1.20
N SER A 112 -22.40 2.58 1.60
CA SER A 112 -21.50 1.79 0.76
C SER A 112 -21.66 0.27 0.95
N VAL A 113 -22.43 -0.18 1.94
CA VAL A 113 -22.64 -1.59 2.27
C VAL A 113 -23.78 -2.18 1.43
N PRO A 114 -23.57 -3.31 0.71
CA PRO A 114 -24.63 -4.05 0.01
C PRO A 114 -25.81 -4.40 0.92
N LYS A 115 -27.05 -4.34 0.40
CA LYS A 115 -28.28 -4.50 1.19
C LYS A 115 -28.33 -5.81 1.96
N GLU A 116 -27.79 -6.87 1.37
CA GLU A 116 -27.75 -8.23 1.91
C GLU A 116 -26.85 -8.30 3.16
N ARG A 117 -25.84 -7.43 3.24
CA ARG A 117 -24.86 -7.37 4.34
C ARG A 117 -25.20 -6.29 5.39
N GLN A 118 -26.13 -5.39 5.10
CA GLN A 118 -26.51 -4.31 6.01
C GLN A 118 -26.98 -4.78 7.41
N PRO A 119 -27.72 -5.90 7.58
CA PRO A 119 -28.09 -6.36 8.92
C PRO A 119 -26.87 -6.65 9.80
N GLN A 120 -25.87 -7.32 9.25
CA GLN A 120 -24.62 -7.64 9.96
C GLN A 120 -23.80 -6.36 10.21
N ALA A 121 -23.68 -5.48 9.21
CA ALA A 121 -22.97 -4.21 9.36
C ALA A 121 -23.60 -3.32 10.46
N LYS A 122 -24.92 -3.32 10.60
CA LYS A 122 -25.62 -2.63 11.70
C LYS A 122 -25.25 -3.20 13.07
N ALA A 123 -25.12 -4.52 13.18
CA ALA A 123 -24.67 -5.15 14.42
C ALA A 123 -23.24 -4.73 14.79
N TRP A 124 -22.31 -4.75 13.83
CA TRP A 124 -20.94 -4.27 14.05
C TRP A 124 -20.87 -2.78 14.40
N ILE A 125 -21.69 -1.93 13.77
CA ILE A 125 -21.76 -0.50 14.13
C ILE A 125 -22.25 -0.31 15.57
N ALA A 126 -23.24 -1.08 16.01
CA ALA A 126 -23.72 -1.02 17.40
C ALA A 126 -22.64 -1.48 18.40
N GLU A 127 -21.88 -2.52 18.05
CA GLU A 127 -20.75 -2.99 18.85
C GLU A 127 -19.62 -1.95 18.90
N LEU A 128 -19.31 -1.31 17.76
CA LEU A 128 -18.37 -0.19 17.67
C LEU A 128 -18.80 0.99 18.55
N GLN A 129 -20.09 1.35 18.56
CA GLN A 129 -20.63 2.40 19.43
C GLN A 129 -20.40 2.04 20.91
N SER A 130 -20.72 0.82 21.30
CA SER A 130 -20.51 0.35 22.68
C SER A 130 -19.03 0.38 23.06
N GLY A 131 -18.14 -0.12 22.21
CA GLY A 131 -16.71 -0.14 22.49
C GLY A 131 -16.08 1.26 22.51
N VAL A 132 -16.53 2.19 21.65
CA VAL A 132 -16.08 3.59 21.73
C VAL A 132 -16.50 4.24 23.05
N ASN A 133 -17.71 3.95 23.55
CA ASN A 133 -18.13 4.41 24.87
C ASN A 133 -17.24 3.81 25.99
N THR A 134 -16.91 2.53 25.90
CA THR A 134 -15.96 1.87 26.82
C THR A 134 -14.60 2.57 26.78
N LEU A 135 -14.06 2.86 25.60
CA LEU A 135 -12.80 3.59 25.44
C LEU A 135 -12.85 4.99 26.06
N GLN A 136 -13.98 5.69 25.97
CA GLN A 136 -14.15 7.00 26.60
C GLN A 136 -14.07 6.90 28.13
N GLU A 137 -14.69 5.89 28.74
CA GLU A 137 -14.58 5.67 30.19
C GLU A 137 -13.14 5.28 30.60
N LEU A 138 -12.49 4.39 29.84
CA LEU A 138 -11.10 4.02 30.08
C LEU A 138 -10.14 5.21 29.95
N ALA A 139 -10.40 6.13 29.01
CA ALA A 139 -9.62 7.35 28.83
C ALA A 139 -9.74 8.31 30.03
N LYS A 140 -10.90 8.36 30.71
CA LYS A 140 -11.08 9.16 31.94
C LYS A 140 -10.23 8.64 33.08
N VAL A 141 -10.15 7.31 33.25
CA VAL A 141 -9.33 6.65 34.28
C VAL A 141 -7.88 6.41 33.85
N LYS A 142 -7.54 6.76 32.60
CA LYS A 142 -6.19 6.66 32.02
C LYS A 142 -5.60 5.25 31.99
N ASP A 143 -6.46 4.25 31.80
CA ASP A 143 -6.07 2.83 31.73
C ASP A 143 -5.53 2.48 30.33
N LYS A 144 -4.21 2.66 30.15
CA LYS A 144 -3.54 2.48 28.85
C LYS A 144 -3.70 1.06 28.29
N GLU A 145 -3.51 0.06 29.13
CA GLU A 145 -3.45 -1.35 28.71
C GLU A 145 -4.82 -1.77 28.15
N LYS A 146 -5.89 -1.49 28.90
CA LYS A 146 -7.25 -1.78 28.44
C LYS A 146 -7.66 -0.95 27.22
N ILE A 147 -7.18 0.29 27.10
CA ILE A 147 -7.42 1.09 25.88
C ILE A 147 -6.77 0.40 24.67
N GLN A 148 -5.55 -0.12 24.81
CA GLN A 148 -4.87 -0.79 23.71
C GLN A 148 -5.61 -2.06 23.28
N GLU A 149 -6.05 -2.88 24.25
CA GLU A 149 -6.84 -4.09 24.00
C GLU A 149 -8.18 -3.79 23.32
N GLU A 150 -8.96 -2.87 23.89
CA GLU A 150 -10.30 -2.54 23.38
C GLU A 150 -10.21 -1.88 22.00
N ARG A 151 -9.26 -0.97 21.78
CA ARG A 151 -9.02 -0.37 20.47
C ARG A 151 -8.67 -1.42 19.42
N ALA A 152 -7.85 -2.42 19.75
CA ALA A 152 -7.51 -3.49 18.82
C ALA A 152 -8.75 -4.29 18.39
N LYS A 153 -9.66 -4.60 19.33
CA LYS A 153 -10.94 -5.24 19.03
C LYS A 153 -11.80 -4.38 18.09
N LEU A 154 -11.92 -3.08 18.38
CA LEU A 154 -12.71 -2.18 17.53
C LEU A 154 -12.13 -2.05 16.12
N LEU A 155 -10.80 -2.01 15.97
CA LEU A 155 -10.17 -1.98 14.65
C LEU A 155 -10.41 -3.27 13.85
N ASN A 156 -10.54 -4.42 14.51
CA ASN A 156 -10.97 -5.65 13.83
C ASN A 156 -12.41 -5.55 13.32
N LEU A 157 -13.33 -4.97 14.10
CA LEU A 157 -14.69 -4.70 13.64
C LEU A 157 -14.73 -3.69 12.48
N VAL A 158 -13.87 -2.67 12.51
CA VAL A 158 -13.72 -1.74 11.38
C VAL A 158 -13.25 -2.49 10.13
N THR A 159 -12.26 -3.39 10.24
CA THR A 159 -11.83 -4.24 9.12
C THR A 159 -13.02 -5.01 8.52
N LEU A 160 -13.81 -5.71 9.35
CA LEU A 160 -14.98 -6.48 8.88
C LEU A 160 -16.02 -5.59 8.20
N LEU A 161 -16.27 -4.42 8.77
CA LEU A 161 -17.21 -3.45 8.24
C LEU A 161 -16.77 -2.89 6.88
N GLU A 162 -15.49 -2.56 6.73
CA GLU A 162 -14.90 -2.08 5.48
C GLU A 162 -14.85 -3.15 4.40
N GLU A 163 -14.48 -4.39 4.74
CA GLU A 163 -14.51 -5.52 3.81
C GLU A 163 -15.93 -5.80 3.31
N ALA A 164 -16.93 -5.67 4.18
CA ALA A 164 -18.32 -5.82 3.78
C ALA A 164 -18.80 -4.75 2.78
N MET A 165 -18.12 -3.59 2.69
CA MET A 165 -18.42 -2.54 1.69
C MET A 165 -17.90 -2.89 0.30
N VAL A 166 -16.96 -3.82 0.15
CA VAL A 166 -16.46 -4.23 -1.16
C VAL A 166 -17.55 -5.02 -1.89
N LYS A 167 -18.03 -4.48 -3.01
CA LYS A 167 -19.17 -5.03 -3.76
C LYS A 167 -18.74 -6.10 -4.76
N GLU A 168 -17.73 -5.76 -5.55
CA GLU A 168 -17.18 -6.59 -6.62
C GLU A 168 -15.68 -6.32 -6.75
N PHE A 169 -15.00 -7.17 -7.51
CA PHE A 169 -13.59 -6.98 -7.81
C PHE A 169 -13.40 -5.74 -8.71
N PRO A 170 -12.48 -4.82 -8.38
CA PRO A 170 -12.52 -3.44 -8.89
C PRO A 170 -12.14 -3.26 -10.37
N PHE A 171 -11.45 -4.22 -10.98
CA PHE A 171 -10.96 -4.10 -12.37
C PHE A 171 -10.81 -5.46 -13.06
N LYS A 172 -10.58 -5.45 -14.37
CA LYS A 172 -10.27 -6.68 -15.13
C LYS A 172 -8.76 -6.83 -15.26
N VAL A 173 -8.23 -7.99 -14.90
CA VAL A 173 -6.81 -8.30 -15.15
C VAL A 173 -6.62 -8.45 -16.67
N PRO A 174 -5.53 -7.90 -17.24
CA PRO A 174 -5.25 -8.02 -18.67
C PRO A 174 -5.33 -9.46 -19.19
N GLN A 175 -5.85 -9.62 -20.41
CA GLN A 175 -6.08 -10.95 -21.01
C GLN A 175 -4.79 -11.77 -21.16
N GLU A 176 -3.65 -11.10 -21.34
CA GLU A 176 -2.34 -11.76 -21.41
C GLU A 176 -1.94 -12.50 -20.13
N TYR A 177 -2.57 -12.20 -18.98
CA TYR A 177 -2.35 -12.88 -17.69
C TYR A 177 -3.53 -13.78 -17.29
N SER A 178 -4.46 -14.06 -18.20
CA SER A 178 -5.63 -14.93 -17.95
C SER A 178 -5.25 -16.40 -17.73
N ASN A 179 -4.06 -16.81 -18.17
CA ASN A 179 -3.46 -18.13 -17.98
C ASN A 179 -2.70 -18.25 -16.64
N LEU A 180 -2.68 -17.21 -15.81
CA LEU A 180 -2.05 -17.22 -14.49
C LEU A 180 -3.12 -17.31 -13.39
N PRO A 181 -2.81 -17.91 -12.23
CA PRO A 181 -3.72 -17.88 -11.08
C PRO A 181 -3.95 -16.43 -10.62
N GLN A 182 -5.19 -16.09 -10.27
CA GLN A 182 -5.56 -14.74 -9.84
C GLN A 182 -6.30 -14.79 -8.52
N LEU A 183 -5.95 -13.92 -7.57
CA LEU A 183 -6.71 -13.75 -6.34
C LEU A 183 -7.69 -12.59 -6.49
N LYS A 184 -8.99 -12.88 -6.55
CA LYS A 184 -10.08 -11.89 -6.71
C LYS A 184 -10.65 -11.43 -5.37
N GLY A 185 -9.77 -11.13 -4.43
CA GLY A 185 -10.12 -10.75 -3.07
C GLY A 185 -8.88 -10.82 -2.18
N ARG A 186 -9.07 -11.25 -0.93
CA ARG A 186 -7.98 -11.52 0.01
C ARG A 186 -7.91 -13.00 0.36
N ALA A 187 -6.75 -13.42 0.84
CA ALA A 187 -6.58 -14.70 1.49
C ALA A 187 -5.70 -14.54 2.73
N THR A 188 -6.00 -15.32 3.77
CA THR A 188 -5.19 -15.41 4.98
C THR A 188 -4.42 -16.72 4.95
N VAL A 189 -3.11 -16.64 5.14
CA VAL A 189 -2.19 -17.78 5.12
C VAL A 189 -1.52 -17.90 6.48
N GLU A 190 -1.65 -19.06 7.11
CA GLU A 190 -0.86 -19.45 8.27
C GLU A 190 0.41 -20.16 7.79
N ILE A 191 1.57 -19.67 8.24
CA ILE A 191 2.88 -20.24 7.94
C ILE A 191 3.46 -20.74 9.25
N LYS A 192 3.51 -22.06 9.43
CA LYS A 192 4.16 -22.70 10.57
C LYS A 192 5.65 -22.82 10.27
N THR A 193 6.46 -22.34 11.20
CA THR A 193 7.93 -22.42 11.13
C THR A 193 8.47 -23.16 12.35
N ASN A 194 9.73 -23.57 12.28
CA ASN A 194 10.44 -24.15 13.42
C ASN A 194 10.68 -23.15 14.59
N LYS A 195 10.25 -21.89 14.46
CA LYS A 195 10.33 -20.84 15.51
C LYS A 195 8.97 -20.40 16.04
N GLY A 196 7.87 -20.85 15.42
CA GLY A 196 6.53 -20.42 15.73
C GLY A 196 5.71 -20.15 14.47
N ASN A 197 4.50 -19.61 14.65
CA ASN A 197 3.57 -19.38 13.55
C ASN A 197 3.60 -17.91 13.13
N LEU A 198 3.47 -17.70 11.82
CA LEU A 198 3.24 -16.40 11.20
C LEU A 198 1.85 -16.41 10.56
N THR A 199 1.13 -15.30 10.64
CA THR A 199 -0.12 -15.10 9.89
C THR A 199 0.07 -13.95 8.92
N VAL A 200 -0.15 -14.22 7.63
CA VAL A 200 -0.05 -13.24 6.54
C VAL A 200 -1.41 -13.08 5.87
N VAL A 201 -1.77 -11.85 5.55
CA VAL A 201 -2.89 -11.55 4.66
C VAL A 201 -2.35 -11.03 3.34
N VAL A 202 -2.74 -11.67 2.24
CA VAL A 202 -2.39 -11.27 0.88
C VAL A 202 -3.55 -10.56 0.20
N ASP A 203 -3.25 -9.50 -0.54
CA ASP A 203 -4.21 -8.56 -1.11
C ASP A 203 -4.26 -8.65 -2.63
N GLY A 204 -5.23 -9.42 -3.11
CA GLY A 204 -5.53 -9.53 -4.54
C GLY A 204 -6.31 -8.34 -5.09
N TYR A 205 -6.84 -7.44 -4.26
CA TYR A 205 -7.45 -6.20 -4.74
C TYR A 205 -6.42 -5.26 -5.37
N SER A 206 -5.18 -5.26 -4.88
CA SER A 206 -4.08 -4.45 -5.42
C SER A 206 -3.12 -5.26 -6.28
N ALA A 207 -2.88 -6.53 -5.93
CA ALA A 207 -1.92 -7.41 -6.63
C ALA A 207 -2.52 -8.79 -6.97
N PRO A 208 -3.57 -8.87 -7.80
CA PRO A 208 -4.29 -10.12 -8.07
C PRO A 208 -3.45 -11.23 -8.68
N VAL A 209 -2.53 -10.94 -9.61
CA VAL A 209 -1.72 -11.98 -10.26
C VAL A 209 -0.65 -12.48 -9.29
N THR A 210 -0.02 -11.56 -8.57
CA THR A 210 1.05 -11.89 -7.61
C THR A 210 0.51 -12.68 -6.42
N ALA A 211 -0.57 -12.19 -5.79
CA ALA A 211 -1.22 -12.87 -4.68
C ALA A 211 -1.86 -14.20 -5.12
N GLY A 212 -2.46 -14.25 -6.31
CA GLY A 212 -3.02 -15.48 -6.88
C GLY A 212 -1.98 -16.57 -7.05
N ASN A 213 -0.83 -16.23 -7.62
CA ASN A 213 0.29 -17.17 -7.77
C ASN A 213 0.80 -17.68 -6.42
N PHE A 214 0.96 -16.80 -5.41
CA PHE A 214 1.37 -17.20 -4.07
C PHE A 214 0.37 -18.19 -3.43
N VAL A 215 -0.93 -17.89 -3.48
CA VAL A 215 -1.98 -18.73 -2.89
C VAL A 215 -2.08 -20.09 -3.61
N ASP A 216 -1.93 -20.15 -4.94
CA ASP A 216 -1.85 -21.41 -5.70
C ASP A 216 -0.69 -22.28 -5.22
N LEU A 217 0.49 -21.69 -5.02
CA LEU A 217 1.66 -22.42 -4.54
C LEU A 217 1.48 -22.92 -3.09
N VAL A 218 0.84 -22.14 -2.22
CA VAL A 218 0.46 -22.59 -0.87
C VAL A 218 -0.49 -23.79 -0.94
N GLN A 219 -1.54 -23.73 -1.78
CA GLN A 219 -2.49 -24.83 -1.96
C GLN A 219 -1.83 -26.12 -2.44
N ARG A 220 -0.79 -26.00 -3.28
CA ARG A 220 0.00 -27.13 -3.78
C ARG A 220 1.02 -27.66 -2.77
N GLY A 221 1.09 -27.06 -1.57
CA GLY A 221 2.07 -27.42 -0.54
C GLY A 221 3.52 -27.08 -0.93
N PHE A 222 3.72 -26.20 -1.90
CA PHE A 222 5.03 -25.89 -2.47
C PHE A 222 6.04 -25.40 -1.42
N TYR A 223 5.57 -24.56 -0.50
CA TYR A 223 6.41 -23.95 0.54
C TYR A 223 6.74 -24.90 1.70
N ASN A 224 6.14 -26.09 1.77
CA ASN A 224 6.33 -27.00 2.89
C ASN A 224 7.75 -27.59 2.87
N GLY A 225 8.46 -27.44 3.98
CA GLY A 225 9.83 -27.89 4.17
C GLY A 225 10.89 -26.97 3.57
N LEU A 226 10.52 -25.86 2.93
CA LEU A 226 11.50 -24.92 2.36
C LEU A 226 12.21 -24.14 3.46
N GLU A 227 13.49 -23.85 3.20
CA GLU A 227 14.34 -23.05 4.07
C GLU A 227 14.22 -21.56 3.74
N PHE A 228 14.48 -20.73 4.74
CA PHE A 228 14.84 -19.33 4.51
C PHE A 228 16.31 -19.29 4.08
N THR A 229 16.62 -18.70 2.92
CA THR A 229 17.94 -18.84 2.28
C THR A 229 18.78 -17.57 2.31
N ARG A 230 18.16 -16.39 2.20
CA ARG A 230 18.88 -15.10 2.20
C ARG A 230 18.44 -14.29 3.41
N SER A 231 19.40 -14.01 4.29
CA SER A 231 19.32 -12.98 5.32
C SER A 231 20.59 -12.12 5.21
N GLU A 232 20.50 -10.96 4.57
CA GLU A 232 21.34 -9.85 5.02
C GLU A 232 20.75 -9.44 6.35
N GLU A 233 21.44 -9.75 7.46
CA GLU A 233 20.95 -9.52 8.82
C GLU A 233 20.46 -8.05 8.91
N SER A 234 19.14 -7.86 9.01
CA SER A 234 18.37 -6.59 9.08
C SER A 234 17.64 -6.09 7.81
N TYR A 235 17.87 -6.64 6.60
CA TYR A 235 17.24 -6.07 5.39
C TYR A 235 15.98 -6.83 4.92
N PHE A 236 16.08 -8.13 4.66
CA PHE A 236 14.94 -9.00 4.38
C PHE A 236 15.24 -10.46 4.69
N LEU A 237 14.18 -11.26 4.82
CA LEU A 237 14.24 -12.72 4.96
C LEU A 237 13.54 -13.40 3.79
N GLN A 238 14.30 -14.06 2.92
CA GLN A 238 13.81 -14.66 1.68
C GLN A 238 13.62 -16.17 1.76
N THR A 239 12.59 -16.68 1.09
CA THR A 239 12.29 -18.12 0.94
C THR A 239 11.61 -18.40 -0.41
N GLY A 240 11.13 -19.63 -0.60
CA GLY A 240 10.43 -20.05 -1.82
C GLY A 240 11.36 -20.49 -2.95
N ASP A 241 12.64 -20.71 -2.67
CA ASP A 241 13.58 -21.28 -3.62
C ASP A 241 13.26 -22.77 -3.80
N PRO A 242 12.95 -23.22 -5.01
CA PRO A 242 12.46 -24.58 -5.18
C PRO A 242 13.55 -25.62 -4.97
N PRO A 243 13.18 -26.82 -4.50
CA PRO A 243 14.12 -27.91 -4.20
C PRO A 243 14.74 -28.53 -5.46
N GLY A 244 14.27 -28.16 -6.66
CA GLY A 244 14.78 -28.63 -7.94
C GLY A 244 14.17 -27.86 -9.12
N LYS A 245 14.81 -27.97 -10.29
CA LYS A 245 14.43 -27.22 -11.51
C LYS A 245 13.01 -27.50 -12.00
N ASP A 246 12.46 -28.67 -11.66
CA ASP A 246 11.14 -29.14 -12.10
C ASP A 246 10.02 -28.85 -11.07
N VAL A 247 10.35 -28.29 -9.91
CA VAL A 247 9.41 -28.00 -8.82
C VAL A 247 9.28 -26.47 -8.65
N GLY A 248 8.07 -25.96 -8.44
CA GLY A 248 7.80 -24.54 -8.24
C GLY A 248 7.70 -23.73 -9.53
N PHE A 249 8.79 -23.67 -10.28
CA PHE A 249 8.91 -22.81 -11.47
C PHE A 249 8.09 -23.25 -12.67
N VAL A 250 7.44 -24.41 -12.65
CA VAL A 250 6.82 -25.01 -13.83
C VAL A 250 5.32 -25.13 -13.65
N ASP A 251 4.57 -24.59 -14.61
CA ASP A 251 3.13 -24.80 -14.69
C ASP A 251 2.86 -26.29 -14.98
N PRO A 252 2.09 -26.99 -14.12
CA PRO A 252 1.88 -28.43 -14.27
C PRO A 252 1.04 -28.80 -15.49
N LYS A 253 0.23 -27.87 -16.02
CA LYS A 253 -0.58 -28.08 -17.22
C LYS A 253 0.26 -27.87 -18.48
N THR A 254 1.14 -26.86 -18.49
CA THR A 254 1.90 -26.51 -19.71
C THR A 254 3.35 -26.98 -19.74
N GLY A 255 3.93 -27.40 -18.61
CA GLY A 255 5.33 -27.78 -18.50
C GLY A 255 6.31 -26.61 -18.75
N LYS A 256 5.86 -25.36 -18.65
CA LYS A 256 6.67 -24.16 -18.94
C LYS A 256 6.96 -23.36 -17.68
N TYR A 257 8.03 -22.57 -17.74
CA TYR A 257 8.37 -21.62 -16.69
C TYR A 257 7.20 -20.67 -16.41
N ARG A 258 6.75 -20.59 -15.16
CA ARG A 258 5.69 -19.68 -14.70
C ARG A 258 6.34 -18.41 -14.16
N ALA A 259 6.50 -17.44 -15.06
CA ALA A 259 6.84 -16.06 -14.72
C ALA A 259 5.57 -15.24 -14.51
N ILE A 260 5.58 -14.36 -13.53
CA ILE A 260 4.53 -13.38 -13.27
C ILE A 260 5.07 -11.95 -13.46
N PRO A 261 4.23 -11.01 -13.93
CA PRO A 261 4.64 -9.62 -14.10
C PRO A 261 4.87 -8.91 -12.77
N LEU A 262 5.72 -7.88 -12.76
CA LEU A 262 5.68 -6.85 -11.73
C LEU A 262 4.30 -6.21 -11.77
N GLU A 263 3.64 -6.10 -10.62
CA GLU A 263 2.28 -5.61 -10.49
C GLU A 263 2.25 -4.58 -9.36
N ILE A 264 1.93 -3.33 -9.69
CA ILE A 264 1.90 -2.22 -8.73
C ILE A 264 0.65 -1.39 -8.96
N LEU A 265 -0.25 -1.36 -7.98
CA LEU A 265 -1.36 -0.41 -7.95
C LEU A 265 -0.93 0.86 -7.23
N VAL A 266 -1.12 2.01 -7.87
CA VAL A 266 -0.85 3.33 -7.29
C VAL A 266 -2.13 3.94 -6.73
N GLU A 267 -2.01 4.71 -5.64
CA GLU A 267 -3.12 5.47 -5.09
C GLU A 267 -3.78 6.37 -6.15
N GLY A 268 -5.10 6.21 -6.33
CA GLY A 268 -5.89 6.97 -7.30
C GLY A 268 -5.99 6.34 -8.69
N ASP A 269 -5.19 5.32 -8.99
CA ASP A 269 -5.34 4.54 -10.22
C ASP A 269 -6.54 3.59 -10.12
N LYS A 270 -7.08 3.22 -11.28
CA LYS A 270 -8.22 2.28 -11.38
C LYS A 270 -7.79 0.81 -11.45
N GLU A 271 -6.58 0.56 -11.93
CA GLU A 271 -6.03 -0.77 -12.14
C GLU A 271 -4.50 -0.74 -11.98
N PRO A 272 -3.87 -1.89 -11.67
CA PRO A 272 -2.43 -1.95 -11.48
C PRO A 272 -1.67 -1.67 -12.78
N THR A 273 -0.49 -1.10 -12.64
CA THR A 273 0.51 -1.08 -13.70
C THR A 273 1.25 -2.42 -13.72
N TYR A 274 1.44 -2.98 -14.91
CA TYR A 274 2.03 -4.29 -15.12
C TYR A 274 3.36 -4.21 -15.88
N GLY A 275 4.35 -4.99 -15.45
CA GLY A 275 5.60 -5.24 -16.17
C GLY A 275 6.50 -4.03 -16.40
N ILE A 276 6.37 -2.99 -15.57
CA ILE A 276 7.21 -1.80 -15.59
C ILE A 276 7.31 -1.24 -14.17
N THR A 277 8.49 -0.76 -13.78
CA THR A 277 8.66 -0.08 -12.49
C THR A 277 8.06 1.33 -12.54
N LEU A 278 7.70 1.90 -11.38
CA LEU A 278 7.23 3.30 -11.34
C LEU A 278 8.31 4.27 -11.83
N GLU A 279 9.58 3.94 -11.61
CA GLU A 279 10.71 4.74 -12.09
C GLU A 279 10.78 4.78 -13.62
N GLU A 280 10.72 3.61 -14.27
CA GLU A 280 10.71 3.50 -15.74
C GLU A 280 9.45 4.14 -16.35
N ALA A 281 8.33 4.12 -15.63
CA ALA A 281 7.09 4.79 -16.01
C ALA A 281 7.13 6.33 -15.78
N GLY A 282 8.21 6.86 -15.20
CA GLY A 282 8.35 8.29 -14.88
C GLY A 282 7.53 8.77 -13.67
N ARG A 283 7.05 7.85 -12.83
CA ARG A 283 6.16 8.07 -11.67
C ARG A 283 6.93 8.06 -10.35
N TYR A 284 8.00 8.85 -10.26
CA TYR A 284 8.94 8.85 -9.12
C TYR A 284 8.35 9.25 -7.77
N ILE A 285 7.19 9.92 -7.76
CA ILE A 285 6.60 10.47 -6.53
C ILE A 285 5.26 9.86 -6.14
N ASP A 286 4.79 8.92 -6.94
CA ASP A 286 3.51 8.27 -6.76
C ASP A 286 3.62 7.17 -5.71
N MET A 287 2.60 7.05 -4.87
CA MET A 287 2.60 6.11 -3.75
C MET A 287 1.84 4.83 -4.11
N PRO A 288 2.45 3.65 -3.97
CA PRO A 288 1.73 2.39 -4.10
C PRO A 288 0.63 2.26 -3.05
N VAL A 289 -0.48 1.62 -3.42
CA VAL A 289 -1.56 1.24 -2.48
C VAL A 289 -1.06 0.27 -1.42
N LEU A 290 -0.10 -0.60 -1.78
CA LEU A 290 0.63 -1.46 -0.86
C LEU A 290 2.09 -0.96 -0.74
N PRO A 291 2.38 0.00 0.14
CA PRO A 291 3.73 0.53 0.31
C PRO A 291 4.64 -0.42 1.08
N PHE A 292 5.94 -0.27 0.84
CA PHE A 292 7.02 -0.98 1.52
C PHE A 292 7.38 -0.28 2.84
N SER A 293 6.42 -0.16 3.76
CA SER A 293 6.56 0.63 5.00
C SER A 293 6.39 -0.18 6.29
N SER A 294 5.93 -1.43 6.20
CA SER A 294 5.69 -2.31 7.35
C SER A 294 6.80 -3.33 7.51
N PHE A 295 7.26 -3.54 8.74
CA PHE A 295 7.94 -4.78 9.11
C PHE A 295 7.01 -5.96 8.77
N GLY A 296 7.55 -7.01 8.15
CA GLY A 296 6.77 -8.14 7.66
C GLY A 296 5.94 -7.87 6.41
N ALA A 297 6.19 -6.79 5.66
CA ALA A 297 5.65 -6.67 4.29
C ALA A 297 6.10 -7.87 3.45
N VAL A 298 5.17 -8.47 2.70
CA VAL A 298 5.41 -9.68 1.91
C VAL A 298 5.56 -9.29 0.45
N VAL A 299 6.72 -9.62 -0.11
CA VAL A 299 7.18 -9.02 -1.36
C VAL A 299 7.67 -10.10 -2.30
N MET A 300 7.24 -10.02 -3.55
CA MET A 300 7.63 -10.98 -4.56
C MET A 300 9.08 -10.73 -4.98
N ALA A 301 9.92 -11.75 -4.86
CA ALA A 301 11.27 -11.71 -5.36
C ALA A 301 11.29 -11.94 -6.88
N ARG A 302 12.26 -11.33 -7.55
CA ARG A 302 12.47 -11.48 -9.00
C ARG A 302 13.96 -11.35 -9.34
N PRO A 303 14.41 -11.93 -10.46
CA PRO A 303 15.74 -11.66 -10.99
C PRO A 303 15.96 -10.16 -11.23
N GLU A 304 17.19 -9.71 -11.02
CA GLU A 304 17.58 -8.33 -11.27
C GLU A 304 17.43 -8.00 -12.77
N GLY A 305 16.87 -6.83 -13.08
CA GLY A 305 16.63 -6.42 -14.47
C GLY A 305 15.43 -7.09 -15.17
N GLU A 306 14.85 -8.15 -14.60
CA GLU A 306 13.69 -8.83 -15.18
C GLU A 306 12.41 -8.47 -14.42
N VAL A 307 11.71 -7.43 -14.87
CA VAL A 307 10.44 -6.98 -14.26
C VAL A 307 9.33 -8.03 -14.35
N ASN A 308 9.37 -8.92 -15.32
CA ASN A 308 8.42 -10.03 -15.49
C ASN A 308 9.01 -11.39 -15.07
N GLY A 309 10.01 -11.40 -14.18
CA GLY A 309 10.71 -12.61 -13.75
C GLY A 309 10.28 -13.15 -12.39
N GLY A 310 9.25 -12.58 -11.75
CA GLY A 310 8.75 -13.09 -10.47
C GLY A 310 8.17 -14.51 -10.62
N SER A 311 8.27 -15.35 -9.59
CA SER A 311 7.65 -16.69 -9.60
C SER A 311 7.33 -17.15 -8.17
N SER A 312 8.12 -18.04 -7.57
CA SER A 312 7.80 -18.65 -6.28
C SER A 312 8.46 -18.00 -5.07
N GLN A 313 9.62 -17.36 -5.30
CA GLN A 313 10.42 -16.77 -4.23
C GLN A 313 9.79 -15.47 -3.74
N PHE A 314 9.68 -15.33 -2.44
CA PHE A 314 9.21 -14.10 -1.79
C PHE A 314 10.08 -13.82 -0.57
N PHE A 315 10.01 -12.60 -0.07
CA PHE A 315 10.69 -12.23 1.15
C PHE A 315 9.79 -11.41 2.07
N PHE A 316 10.08 -11.51 3.36
CA PHE A 316 9.58 -10.58 4.37
C PHE A 316 10.54 -9.40 4.47
N PHE A 317 10.01 -8.18 4.43
CA PHE A 317 10.80 -7.00 4.74
C PHE A 317 11.03 -6.88 6.26
N LEU A 318 12.28 -6.78 6.71
CA LEU A 318 12.63 -6.71 8.13
C LEU A 318 12.91 -5.29 8.65
N PHE A 319 12.63 -4.27 7.82
CA PHE A 319 12.80 -2.84 8.11
C PHE A 319 14.26 -2.36 8.20
N GLU A 320 14.59 -1.37 7.35
CA GLU A 320 15.85 -0.63 7.38
C GLU A 320 15.54 0.88 7.53
N PRO A 321 15.99 1.54 8.62
CA PRO A 321 15.77 2.98 8.84
C PRO A 321 16.34 3.86 7.71
N GLU A 322 17.40 3.42 7.04
CA GLU A 322 18.06 4.19 5.96
C GLU A 322 17.27 4.21 4.65
N LEU A 323 16.36 3.24 4.43
CA LEU A 323 15.52 3.16 3.23
C LEU A 323 14.21 3.92 3.34
N THR A 324 13.86 4.43 4.52
CA THR A 324 12.55 5.02 4.82
C THR A 324 12.60 6.51 5.21
N PRO A 325 13.39 7.38 4.55
CA PRO A 325 13.44 8.80 4.91
C PRO A 325 12.07 9.45 4.63
N ALA A 326 11.51 10.08 5.65
CA ALA A 326 10.25 10.82 5.57
C ALA A 326 9.07 10.03 4.99
N GLY A 327 8.96 8.73 5.30
CA GLY A 327 7.79 7.93 4.97
C GLY A 327 7.65 7.53 3.50
N ARG A 328 8.73 7.61 2.71
CA ARG A 328 8.85 6.97 1.40
C ARG A 328 9.92 5.91 1.45
N ASN A 329 9.65 4.75 0.87
CA ASN A 329 10.66 3.71 0.73
C ASN A 329 11.31 3.79 -0.66
N LEU A 330 12.64 3.69 -0.74
CA LEU A 330 13.36 3.66 -2.02
C LEU A 330 13.01 2.43 -2.89
N LEU A 331 12.39 1.40 -2.29
CA LEU A 331 11.93 0.19 -2.95
C LEU A 331 10.49 0.28 -3.44
N ASP A 332 9.75 1.32 -3.02
CA ASP A 332 8.39 1.56 -3.51
C ASP A 332 8.44 1.72 -5.04
N GLY A 333 7.55 0.99 -5.72
CA GLY A 333 7.47 1.00 -7.18
C GLY A 333 8.53 0.17 -7.92
N ARG A 334 9.43 -0.53 -7.20
CA ARG A 334 10.45 -1.42 -7.80
C ARG A 334 10.15 -2.91 -7.63
N TYR A 335 9.35 -3.25 -6.63
CA TYR A 335 8.90 -4.60 -6.29
C TYR A 335 7.39 -4.64 -6.03
N ALA A 336 6.78 -5.81 -6.23
CA ALA A 336 5.38 -6.04 -5.91
C ALA A 336 5.25 -6.47 -4.44
N VAL A 337 4.79 -5.55 -3.60
CA VAL A 337 4.23 -5.90 -2.29
C VAL A 337 2.84 -6.46 -2.55
N PHE A 338 2.54 -7.64 -2.01
CA PHE A 338 1.27 -8.32 -2.26
C PHE A 338 0.57 -8.75 -0.97
N GLY A 339 1.11 -8.41 0.19
CA GLY A 339 0.52 -8.74 1.48
C GLY A 339 1.35 -8.22 2.65
N TYR A 340 0.84 -8.46 3.85
CA TYR A 340 1.50 -8.08 5.10
C TYR A 340 1.35 -9.17 6.16
N LEU A 341 2.38 -9.31 6.98
CA LEU A 341 2.30 -10.01 8.25
C LEU A 341 1.28 -9.30 9.16
N THR A 342 0.37 -10.08 9.74
CA THR A 342 -0.63 -9.58 10.69
C THR A 342 -0.42 -10.15 12.10
N GLU A 343 0.26 -11.29 12.24
CA GLU A 343 0.58 -11.93 13.54
C GLU A 343 1.92 -12.67 13.47
N GLY A 344 2.62 -12.76 14.61
CA GLY A 344 3.93 -13.42 14.71
C GLY A 344 5.11 -12.51 14.41
N GLU A 345 5.01 -11.20 14.68
CA GLU A 345 6.10 -10.23 14.50
C GLU A 345 7.35 -10.67 15.29
N GLU A 346 7.15 -11.09 16.53
CA GLU A 346 8.18 -11.62 17.43
C GLU A 346 8.80 -12.94 16.96
N VAL A 347 8.07 -13.73 16.17
CA VAL A 347 8.58 -14.95 15.56
C VAL A 347 9.42 -14.59 14.33
N LEU A 348 8.92 -13.66 13.50
CA LEU A 348 9.64 -13.19 12.32
C LEU A 348 10.99 -12.56 12.69
N ASP A 349 11.04 -11.78 13.77
CA ASP A 349 12.28 -11.19 14.31
C ASP A 349 13.34 -12.23 14.75
N GLN A 350 12.90 -13.46 15.07
CA GLN A 350 13.78 -14.56 15.49
C GLN A 350 14.21 -15.48 14.34
N LEU A 351 13.55 -15.39 13.19
CA LEU A 351 13.85 -16.23 12.03
C LEU A 351 15.12 -15.76 11.32
N LYS A 352 15.92 -16.72 10.86
CA LYS A 352 17.17 -16.46 10.13
C LYS A 352 17.37 -17.47 9.00
N ALA A 353 18.40 -17.24 8.18
CA ALA A 353 18.79 -18.22 7.17
C ALA A 353 19.02 -19.61 7.78
N GLY A 354 18.45 -20.64 7.14
CA GLY A 354 18.45 -22.03 7.58
C GLY A 354 17.23 -22.45 8.43
N ASP A 355 16.45 -21.50 8.96
CA ASP A 355 15.13 -21.83 9.54
C ASP A 355 14.16 -22.27 8.43
N LYS A 356 13.06 -22.93 8.81
CA LYS A 356 12.21 -23.67 7.86
C LYS A 356 10.74 -23.32 8.01
N ILE A 357 10.06 -23.27 6.87
CA ILE A 357 8.61 -23.37 6.79
C ILE A 357 8.27 -24.85 6.94
N GLU A 358 7.65 -25.24 8.04
CA GLU A 358 7.15 -26.60 8.25
C GLU A 358 5.91 -26.85 7.38
N SER A 359 5.01 -25.86 7.34
CA SER A 359 3.84 -25.88 6.46
C SER A 359 3.30 -24.47 6.22
N ALA A 360 2.71 -24.24 5.04
CA ALA A 360 1.88 -23.08 4.76
C ALA A 360 0.46 -23.53 4.41
N THR A 361 -0.57 -22.83 4.91
CA THR A 361 -1.97 -23.22 4.69
C THR A 361 -2.84 -21.98 4.54
N VAL A 362 -3.69 -21.98 3.50
CA VAL A 362 -4.72 -20.95 3.34
C VAL A 362 -5.86 -21.27 4.32
N VAL A 363 -6.10 -20.38 5.28
CA VAL A 363 -7.13 -20.57 6.31
C VAL A 363 -8.41 -19.79 6.03
N GLN A 364 -8.34 -18.75 5.19
CA GLN A 364 -9.50 -17.95 4.76
C GLN A 364 -9.30 -17.42 3.34
N GLY A 365 -10.39 -17.21 2.60
CA GLY A 365 -10.37 -16.53 1.30
C GLY A 365 -9.88 -17.39 0.13
N ILE A 366 -9.90 -18.72 0.28
CA ILE A 366 -9.53 -19.63 -0.82
C ILE A 366 -10.53 -19.57 -1.98
N GLU A 367 -11.79 -19.28 -1.68
CA GLU A 367 -12.87 -19.06 -2.64
C GLU A 367 -12.61 -17.87 -3.58
N ASN A 368 -11.68 -16.97 -3.21
CA ASN A 368 -11.26 -15.85 -4.06
C ASN A 368 -10.19 -16.25 -5.08
N LEU A 369 -9.59 -17.44 -4.96
CA LEU A 369 -8.61 -17.93 -5.93
C LEU A 369 -9.34 -18.36 -7.21
N VAL A 370 -8.98 -17.74 -8.32
CA VAL A 370 -9.42 -18.10 -9.66
C VAL A 370 -8.29 -18.88 -10.32
N GLU A 371 -8.56 -20.14 -10.63
CA GLU A 371 -7.63 -20.98 -11.38
C GLU A 371 -7.43 -20.46 -12.81
N PRO A 372 -6.24 -20.70 -13.40
CA PRO A 372 -5.99 -20.42 -14.80
C PRO A 372 -7.05 -21.01 -15.73
N GLN A 373 -7.58 -20.21 -16.64
CA GLN A 373 -8.35 -20.75 -17.76
C GLN A 373 -7.40 -21.63 -18.60
N ALA A 374 -7.86 -22.83 -18.97
CA ALA A 374 -7.09 -23.67 -19.88
C ALA A 374 -6.92 -22.91 -21.21
N ALA A 375 -5.67 -22.79 -21.65
CA ALA A 375 -5.31 -22.09 -22.88
C ALA A 375 -5.91 -22.75 -24.13
#